data_AF-A0A498FXU3-F1
#
_entry.id   AF-A0A498FXU3-F1
#
_cell.length_a   1.000
_cell.length_b   1.000
_cell.length_c   1.000
_cell.angle_alpha   90.00
_cell.angle_beta   90.00
_cell.angle_gamma   90.00
#
_symmetry.space_group_name_H-M   'P 1'
#
loop_
_entity.id
_entity.type
_entity.pdbx_description
1 polymer ?
#
loop_
_entity_poly.entity_id
_entity_poly.type
_entity_poly.pdbx_seq_one_letter_code
_entity_poly.pdbx_strand_id
1 'polypeptide(L)'
;MPSETSDPGGPPAACPACGEAVPAGASFCPDCGADLGDPDDPAYCSACGEAFDDDDRFCSNCGASRSGGGSAASEPAGRAPEESDDRDPSASRSASPPAETERAFRRRVQDHLDAGWDVERDDGDRVVLVDRGIGSVGVHILLFIFTSGIGNLLYGWWHYSKLAERRRLVRGDETAARAPSSVEDAGRAETATAYVLTALLLLIGGWIGFMAATSGSPPAALIGIAFAGLGLGVAPPVRRRLDRRHGVTAFGRKKTVDHRIVRPPESVEEPCVVCGEAFERGLVRRRRDETVVAGVPVRTHSMRHNHYCADCARSDLFGDRVGAPSLDDLADDAGPVDDAVDDVDAADNADAADDADAADDADAADDADAADDADHADEDFADADADGGDAADDASGDERATEATE
;
A
#
# COMPACT_ATOMS: atom_id res chain seq x y z
N MET A 1 -44.23 -11.55 32.86
CA MET A 1 -43.11 -11.85 33.78
C MET A 1 -42.09 -10.76 33.57
N PRO A 2 -41.65 -10.03 34.61
CA PRO A 2 -40.43 -9.23 34.51
C PRO A 2 -39.24 -10.19 34.48
N SER A 3 -38.32 -9.98 33.55
CA SER A 3 -37.06 -10.72 33.46
C SER A 3 -36.08 -10.19 34.50
N GLU A 4 -35.65 -11.05 35.42
CA GLU A 4 -34.58 -10.73 36.37
C GLU A 4 -33.25 -10.60 35.61
N THR A 5 -32.61 -9.44 35.74
CA THR A 5 -31.24 -9.23 35.24
C THR A 5 -30.25 -9.80 36.26
N SER A 6 -29.51 -10.82 35.86
CA SER A 6 -28.38 -11.33 36.64
C SER A 6 -27.35 -10.23 36.85
N ASP A 7 -27.01 -9.96 38.11
CA ASP A 7 -26.09 -8.91 38.53
C ASP A 7 -24.70 -9.53 38.84
N PRO A 8 -23.68 -9.38 37.98
CA PRO A 8 -22.34 -9.89 38.24
C PRO A 8 -21.58 -8.91 39.13
N GLY A 9 -21.68 -9.11 40.45
CA GLY A 9 -21.14 -8.23 41.49
C GLY A 9 -19.60 -8.13 41.56
N GLY A 10 -18.98 -7.52 40.56
CA GLY A 10 -17.65 -6.91 40.63
C GLY A 10 -17.77 -5.38 40.56
N PRO A 11 -16.85 -4.61 41.17
CA PRO A 11 -16.85 -3.16 41.01
C PRO A 11 -16.61 -2.80 39.54
N PRO A 12 -17.36 -1.84 38.96
CA PRO A 12 -17.16 -1.44 37.57
C PRO A 12 -15.76 -0.85 37.39
N ALA A 13 -15.03 -1.35 36.40
CA ALA A 13 -13.74 -0.78 36.01
C ALA A 13 -14.00 0.49 35.19
N ALA A 14 -13.25 1.56 35.45
CA ALA A 14 -13.30 2.75 34.60
C ALA A 14 -12.51 2.48 33.30
N CYS A 15 -13.08 2.87 32.15
CA CYS A 15 -12.40 2.75 30.87
C CYS A 15 -11.12 3.60 30.87
N PRO A 16 -9.93 3.05 30.53
CA PRO A 16 -8.69 3.82 30.51
C PRO A 16 -8.64 4.87 29.39
N ALA A 17 -9.50 4.77 28.37
CA ALA A 17 -9.54 5.69 27.24
C ALA A 17 -10.46 6.92 27.46
N CYS A 18 -11.65 6.71 28.04
CA CYS A 18 -12.64 7.80 28.25
C CYS A 18 -12.99 8.08 29.73
N GLY A 19 -12.62 7.21 30.67
CA GLY A 19 -12.92 7.34 32.09
C GLY A 19 -14.31 6.84 32.54
N GLU A 20 -15.19 6.47 31.60
CA GLU A 20 -16.56 6.04 31.90
C GLU A 20 -16.63 4.63 32.53
N ALA A 21 -17.67 4.36 33.31
CA ALA A 21 -17.85 3.10 34.04
C ALA A 21 -18.21 1.94 33.11
N VAL A 22 -17.38 0.90 33.07
CA VAL A 22 -17.59 -0.29 32.24
C VAL A 22 -18.19 -1.44 33.05
N PRO A 23 -19.20 -2.17 32.52
CA PRO A 23 -19.64 -3.45 33.06
C PRO A 23 -18.50 -4.47 33.20
N ALA A 24 -18.49 -5.23 34.30
CA ALA A 24 -17.48 -6.25 34.53
C ALA A 24 -17.52 -7.34 33.44
N GLY A 25 -16.36 -7.63 32.83
CA GLY A 25 -16.22 -8.62 31.75
C GLY A 25 -16.61 -8.14 30.35
N ALA A 26 -16.85 -6.84 30.14
CA ALA A 26 -17.02 -6.31 28.79
C ALA A 26 -15.68 -6.18 28.06
N SER A 27 -15.54 -6.83 26.90
CA SER A 27 -14.34 -6.74 26.05
C SER A 27 -14.18 -5.38 25.36
N PHE A 28 -15.26 -4.57 25.30
CA PHE A 28 -15.26 -3.24 24.68
C PHE A 28 -16.02 -2.24 25.56
N CYS A 29 -15.56 -1.00 25.61
CA CYS A 29 -16.28 0.10 26.26
C CYS A 29 -17.50 0.49 25.41
N PRO A 30 -18.73 0.49 25.96
CA PRO A 30 -19.94 0.81 25.20
C PRO A 30 -20.01 2.28 24.74
N ASP A 31 -19.36 3.21 25.47
CA ASP A 31 -19.45 4.65 25.20
C ASP A 31 -18.42 5.16 24.18
N CYS A 32 -17.21 4.59 24.16
CA CYS A 32 -16.13 5.04 23.26
C CYS A 32 -15.59 3.97 22.30
N GLY A 33 -16.03 2.71 22.41
CA GLY A 33 -15.60 1.61 21.55
C GLY A 33 -14.17 1.11 21.78
N ALA A 34 -13.46 1.60 22.80
CA ALA A 34 -12.13 1.10 23.16
C ALA A 34 -12.18 -0.38 23.55
N ASP A 35 -11.27 -1.19 23.02
CA ASP A 35 -11.01 -2.56 23.49
C ASP A 35 -10.46 -2.50 24.92
N LEU A 36 -10.85 -3.46 25.75
CA LEU A 36 -10.51 -3.55 27.18
C LEU A 36 -9.77 -4.84 27.52
N GLY A 37 -9.57 -5.73 26.54
CA GLY A 37 -8.96 -7.04 26.71
C GLY A 37 -9.85 -8.03 27.48
N ASP A 38 -9.40 -9.27 27.53
CA ASP A 38 -9.95 -10.26 28.46
C ASP A 38 -9.10 -10.24 29.76
N PRO A 39 -9.69 -10.08 30.96
CA PRO A 39 -8.94 -10.07 32.21
C PRO A 39 -8.19 -11.38 32.50
N ASP A 40 -8.56 -12.49 31.84
CA ASP A 40 -7.88 -13.78 31.96
C ASP A 40 -6.79 -14.02 30.89
N ASP A 41 -6.55 -13.09 29.94
CA ASP A 41 -5.53 -13.25 28.89
C ASP A 41 -4.10 -13.26 29.50
N PRO A 42 -3.31 -14.34 29.31
CA PRO A 42 -2.07 -14.55 30.05
C PRO A 42 -1.03 -13.46 29.79
N ALA A 43 -0.33 -13.04 30.85
CA ALA A 43 0.72 -12.02 30.77
C ALA A 43 2.03 -12.50 30.12
N TYR A 44 2.25 -13.82 30.03
CA TYR A 44 3.46 -14.43 29.47
C TYR A 44 3.13 -15.56 28.48
N CYS A 45 3.88 -15.62 27.39
CA CYS A 45 3.69 -16.61 26.33
C CYS A 45 4.09 -18.01 26.78
N SER A 46 3.15 -18.95 26.69
CA SER A 46 3.36 -20.37 27.01
C SER A 46 4.41 -21.06 26.14
N ALA A 47 4.61 -20.60 24.90
CA ALA A 47 5.53 -21.21 23.94
C ALA A 47 6.99 -20.71 24.07
N CYS A 48 7.23 -19.52 24.61
CA CYS A 48 8.59 -18.93 24.66
C CYS A 48 8.95 -18.11 25.91
N GLY A 49 8.02 -17.88 26.83
CA GLY A 49 8.24 -17.16 28.09
C GLY A 49 8.30 -15.64 28.01
N GLU A 50 8.19 -15.01 26.83
CA GLU A 50 8.15 -13.55 26.70
C GLU A 50 6.85 -12.97 27.25
N ALA A 51 6.89 -11.77 27.84
CA ALA A 51 5.69 -11.03 28.21
C ALA A 51 4.89 -10.58 26.97
N PHE A 52 3.56 -10.65 27.04
CA PHE A 52 2.71 -9.95 26.08
C PHE A 52 2.67 -8.45 26.40
N ASP A 53 2.57 -7.61 25.38
CA ASP A 53 2.16 -6.21 25.56
C ASP A 53 0.63 -6.16 25.73
N ASP A 54 0.09 -5.11 26.33
CA ASP A 54 -1.28 -5.13 26.89
C ASP A 54 -2.39 -5.51 25.89
N ASP A 55 -2.25 -5.13 24.61
CA ASP A 55 -3.21 -5.42 23.51
C ASP A 55 -2.78 -6.59 22.59
N ASP A 56 -1.67 -7.27 22.87
CA ASP A 56 -1.00 -8.15 21.91
C ASP A 56 -1.67 -9.55 21.85
N ARG A 57 -2.57 -9.78 20.89
CA ARG A 57 -3.26 -11.10 20.68
C ARG A 57 -2.30 -12.26 20.35
N PHE A 58 -1.06 -11.97 19.95
CA PHE A 58 -0.02 -12.94 19.63
C PHE A 58 1.34 -12.47 20.15
N CYS A 59 2.17 -13.41 20.59
CA CYS A 59 3.43 -13.12 21.27
C CYS A 59 4.40 -12.34 20.37
N SER A 60 4.90 -11.22 20.87
CA SER A 60 5.89 -10.38 20.19
C SER A 60 7.22 -11.10 19.89
N ASN A 61 7.59 -12.12 20.67
CA ASN A 61 8.84 -12.89 20.52
C ASN A 61 8.71 -14.10 19.58
N CYS A 62 7.66 -14.93 19.70
CA CYS A 62 7.51 -16.18 18.93
C CYS A 62 6.24 -16.29 18.08
N GLY A 63 5.29 -15.35 18.18
CA GLY A 63 4.06 -15.34 17.39
C GLY A 63 2.96 -16.31 17.79
N ALA A 64 3.11 -17.11 18.85
CA ALA A 64 2.02 -17.94 19.38
C ALA A 64 0.88 -17.07 19.96
N SER A 65 -0.38 -17.53 19.87
CA SER A 65 -1.54 -16.77 20.37
C SER A 65 -1.47 -16.55 21.89
N ARG A 66 -2.06 -15.43 22.35
CA ARG A 66 -2.20 -15.09 23.77
C ARG A 66 -3.29 -15.93 24.41
N SER A 67 -4.48 -15.90 23.82
CA SER A 67 -5.58 -16.78 24.19
C SER A 67 -5.22 -18.22 23.76
N GLY A 68 -4.89 -19.05 24.74
CA GLY A 68 -4.51 -20.46 24.58
C GLY A 68 -5.69 -21.39 24.25
N GLY A 69 -6.43 -21.09 23.19
CA GLY A 69 -7.52 -21.93 22.68
C GLY A 69 -6.96 -23.18 22.01
N GLY A 70 -6.99 -24.32 22.70
CA GLY A 70 -6.41 -25.56 22.20
C GLY A 70 -7.21 -26.21 21.07
N SER A 71 -6.70 -26.12 19.84
CA SER A 71 -6.93 -27.12 18.79
C SER A 71 -5.72 -28.05 18.65
N ALA A 72 -5.40 -28.76 19.74
CA ALA A 72 -4.48 -29.89 19.71
C ALA A 72 -5.20 -31.14 19.18
N ALA A 73 -5.51 -31.18 17.88
CA ALA A 73 -6.06 -32.36 17.20
C ALA A 73 -5.90 -32.30 15.66
N SER A 74 -4.71 -32.65 15.16
CA SER A 74 -4.51 -33.26 13.83
C SER A 74 -3.10 -33.84 13.70
N GLU A 75 -2.75 -34.81 14.56
CA GLU A 75 -1.75 -35.80 14.18
C GLU A 75 -2.38 -36.75 13.13
N PRO A 76 -1.81 -36.90 11.92
CA PRO A 76 -2.21 -37.96 11.02
C PRO A 76 -1.62 -39.27 11.53
N ALA A 77 -2.40 -40.00 12.33
CA ALA A 77 -2.03 -41.33 12.80
C ALA A 77 -1.72 -42.25 11.61
N GLY A 78 -0.55 -42.87 11.62
CA GLY A 78 -0.09 -43.72 10.52
C GLY A 78 -1.02 -44.90 10.26
N ARG A 79 -1.40 -45.09 8.99
CA ARG A 79 -2.12 -46.30 8.54
C ARG A 79 -1.12 -47.30 7.97
N ALA A 80 -1.08 -48.49 8.56
CA ALA A 80 -0.32 -49.63 8.02
C ALA A 80 -0.92 -50.11 6.69
N PRO A 81 -0.12 -50.75 5.81
CA PRO A 81 -0.60 -51.18 4.50
C PRO A 81 -1.46 -52.44 4.60
N GLU A 82 -2.57 -52.46 3.87
CA GLU A 82 -3.26 -53.69 3.49
C GLU A 82 -3.04 -53.93 1.99
N GLU A 83 -2.89 -55.22 1.64
CA GLU A 83 -2.25 -55.68 0.40
C GLU A 83 -3.29 -56.06 -0.68
N SER A 84 -2.88 -55.94 -1.95
CA SER A 84 -3.50 -56.50 -3.15
C SER A 84 -4.93 -56.08 -3.52
N ASP A 85 -5.04 -55.32 -4.61
CA ASP A 85 -5.90 -55.75 -5.73
C ASP A 85 -5.29 -55.23 -7.05
N ASP A 86 -4.71 -56.13 -7.85
CA ASP A 86 -4.06 -55.81 -9.12
C ASP A 86 -5.08 -55.38 -10.18
N ARG A 87 -5.20 -54.07 -10.43
CA ARG A 87 -5.75 -53.53 -11.68
C ARG A 87 -4.88 -52.43 -12.25
N ASP A 88 -4.10 -52.84 -13.24
CA ASP A 88 -3.35 -52.02 -14.18
C ASP A 88 -4.27 -51.07 -14.98
N PRO A 89 -4.01 -49.76 -14.99
CA PRO A 89 -4.50 -48.86 -16.02
C PRO A 89 -3.32 -48.11 -16.66
N SER A 90 -2.44 -48.85 -17.34
CA SER A 90 -1.42 -48.32 -18.27
C SER A 90 -2.04 -47.65 -19.51
N ALA A 91 -2.89 -46.64 -19.30
CA ALA A 91 -3.50 -45.82 -20.35
C ALA A 91 -4.13 -44.50 -19.81
N SER A 92 -3.31 -43.56 -19.33
CA SER A 92 -3.64 -42.13 -19.38
C SER A 92 -2.38 -41.26 -19.37
N ARG A 93 -2.01 -40.87 -20.57
CA ARG A 93 -1.09 -39.78 -20.91
C ARG A 93 -1.52 -38.52 -20.17
N SER A 94 -0.55 -37.79 -19.63
CA SER A 94 -0.62 -36.36 -19.30
C SER A 94 -2.02 -35.85 -18.92
N ALA A 95 -2.42 -36.04 -17.66
CA ALA A 95 -3.41 -35.16 -17.07
C ALA A 95 -2.82 -33.74 -17.11
N SER A 96 -3.39 -32.87 -17.95
CA SER A 96 -3.08 -31.43 -17.88
C SER A 96 -3.32 -30.93 -16.46
N PRO A 97 -2.58 -29.92 -15.97
CA PRO A 97 -2.94 -29.26 -14.72
C PRO A 97 -4.41 -28.83 -14.76
N PRO A 98 -5.12 -28.82 -13.62
CA PRO A 98 -6.51 -28.40 -13.58
C PRO A 98 -6.66 -27.03 -14.23
N ALA A 99 -7.63 -26.88 -15.11
CA ALA A 99 -7.79 -25.67 -15.91
C ALA A 99 -7.95 -24.46 -14.99
N GLU A 100 -6.98 -23.55 -15.05
CA GLU A 100 -6.95 -22.35 -14.23
C GLU A 100 -8.25 -21.55 -14.40
N THR A 101 -8.91 -21.20 -13.29
CA THR A 101 -10.13 -20.39 -13.32
C THR A 101 -9.84 -19.00 -13.86
N GLU A 102 -10.80 -18.39 -14.56
CA GLU A 102 -10.60 -17.04 -15.12
C GLU A 102 -10.18 -16.04 -14.04
N ARG A 103 -10.78 -16.11 -12.83
CA ARG A 103 -10.41 -15.22 -11.74
C ARG A 103 -8.96 -15.42 -11.27
N ALA A 104 -8.43 -16.64 -11.25
CA ALA A 104 -7.02 -16.88 -10.92
C ALA A 104 -6.10 -16.26 -12.00
N PHE A 105 -6.42 -16.47 -13.29
CA PHE A 105 -5.67 -15.87 -14.39
C PHE A 105 -5.68 -14.34 -14.32
N ARG A 106 -6.86 -13.73 -14.11
CA ARG A 106 -7.00 -12.27 -13.95
C ARG A 106 -6.22 -11.75 -12.75
N ARG A 107 -6.18 -12.46 -11.62
CA ARG A 107 -5.31 -12.12 -10.47
C ARG A 107 -3.83 -12.16 -10.86
N ARG A 108 -3.35 -13.20 -11.57
CA ARG A 108 -1.94 -13.27 -12.03
C ARG A 108 -1.58 -12.15 -13.02
N VAL A 109 -2.51 -11.74 -13.88
CA VAL A 109 -2.34 -10.56 -14.75
C VAL A 109 -2.20 -9.30 -13.90
N GLN A 110 -3.12 -9.06 -12.96
CA GLN A 110 -3.06 -7.90 -12.05
C GLN A 110 -1.76 -7.87 -11.22
N ASP A 111 -1.26 -9.00 -10.73
CA ASP A 111 0.02 -9.06 -10.00
C ASP A 111 1.23 -8.62 -10.86
N HIS A 112 1.15 -8.76 -12.19
CA HIS A 112 2.16 -8.18 -13.08
C HIS A 112 1.92 -6.68 -13.32
N LEU A 113 0.67 -6.22 -13.40
CA LEU A 113 0.37 -4.78 -13.54
C LEU A 113 0.81 -4.02 -12.28
N ASP A 114 0.50 -4.55 -11.08
CA ASP A 114 0.99 -4.07 -9.78
C ASP A 114 2.53 -4.04 -9.72
N ALA A 115 3.21 -4.96 -10.43
CA ALA A 115 4.67 -5.00 -10.53
C ALA A 115 5.26 -4.02 -11.57
N GLY A 116 4.43 -3.30 -12.32
CA GLY A 116 4.85 -2.26 -13.29
C GLY A 116 4.84 -2.67 -14.76
N TRP A 117 4.15 -3.76 -15.14
CA TRP A 117 3.94 -4.10 -16.56
C TRP A 117 2.74 -3.38 -17.16
N ASP A 118 2.80 -3.03 -18.45
CA ASP A 118 1.64 -2.55 -19.22
C ASP A 118 0.98 -3.70 -20.00
N VAL A 119 -0.31 -3.57 -20.31
CA VAL A 119 -0.99 -4.44 -21.30
C VAL A 119 -0.73 -3.93 -22.72
N GLU A 120 -0.23 -4.79 -23.61
CA GLU A 120 -0.18 -4.54 -25.07
C GLU A 120 -1.38 -5.14 -25.79
N ARG A 121 -1.85 -6.32 -25.34
CA ARG A 121 -3.04 -6.99 -25.87
C ARG A 121 -3.66 -7.90 -24.82
N ASP A 122 -4.98 -7.89 -24.74
CA ASP A 122 -5.79 -8.84 -23.97
C ASP A 122 -6.69 -9.63 -24.94
N ASP A 123 -6.44 -10.93 -25.05
CA ASP A 123 -7.24 -11.89 -25.81
C ASP A 123 -8.14 -12.75 -24.88
N GLY A 124 -8.22 -12.42 -23.58
CA GLY A 124 -9.04 -13.08 -22.55
C GLY A 124 -8.48 -14.39 -21.99
N ASP A 125 -8.03 -15.30 -22.86
CA ASP A 125 -7.30 -16.53 -22.47
C ASP A 125 -5.78 -16.33 -22.38
N ARG A 126 -5.33 -15.16 -22.85
CA ARG A 126 -3.94 -14.79 -23.09
C ARG A 126 -3.83 -13.27 -22.97
N VAL A 127 -2.79 -12.82 -22.29
CA VAL A 127 -2.46 -11.39 -22.20
C VAL A 127 -1.00 -11.22 -22.61
N VAL A 128 -0.74 -10.29 -23.52
CA VAL A 128 0.61 -9.85 -23.85
C VAL A 128 0.89 -8.59 -23.04
N LEU A 129 1.80 -8.72 -22.10
CA LEU A 129 2.35 -7.65 -21.28
C LEU A 129 3.62 -7.11 -21.92
N VAL A 130 3.91 -5.84 -21.64
CA VAL A 130 5.10 -5.15 -22.16
C VAL A 130 5.65 -4.17 -21.13
N ASP A 131 6.98 -4.09 -21.04
CA ASP A 131 7.71 -3.04 -20.33
C ASP A 131 8.21 -2.01 -21.35
N ARG A 132 7.88 -0.74 -21.14
CA ARG A 132 8.24 0.38 -22.03
C ARG A 132 9.14 1.41 -21.33
N GLY A 133 10.21 0.92 -20.71
CA GLY A 133 11.26 1.78 -20.16
C GLY A 133 11.95 2.66 -21.21
N ILE A 134 12.34 3.88 -20.79
CA ILE A 134 13.16 4.82 -21.59
C ILE A 134 14.62 4.37 -21.77
N GLY A 135 15.08 3.42 -20.95
CA GLY A 135 16.45 2.92 -20.94
C GLY A 135 17.29 3.46 -19.78
N SER A 136 18.60 3.26 -19.84
CA SER A 136 19.49 3.57 -18.72
C SER A 136 19.65 5.07 -18.48
N VAL A 137 19.34 5.51 -17.26
CA VAL A 137 19.54 6.91 -16.81
C VAL A 137 20.98 7.39 -17.02
N GLY A 138 21.98 6.51 -16.85
CA GLY A 138 23.39 6.84 -17.09
C GLY A 138 23.70 7.12 -18.56
N VAL A 139 23.10 6.35 -19.47
CA VAL A 139 23.20 6.60 -20.92
C VAL A 139 22.48 7.90 -21.29
N HIS A 140 21.35 8.21 -20.65
CA HIS A 140 20.65 9.48 -20.87
C HIS A 140 21.47 10.71 -20.43
N ILE A 141 22.17 10.63 -19.30
CA ILE A 141 23.06 11.70 -18.83
C ILE A 141 24.24 11.88 -19.79
N LEU A 142 24.85 10.76 -20.23
CA LEU A 142 25.94 10.78 -21.20
C LEU A 142 25.49 11.44 -22.52
N LEU A 143 24.39 10.98 -23.10
CA LEU A 143 23.85 11.53 -24.34
C LEU A 143 23.41 12.98 -24.19
N PHE A 144 22.89 13.41 -23.04
CA PHE A 144 22.61 14.82 -22.79
C PHE A 144 23.87 15.69 -22.93
N ILE A 145 24.97 15.29 -22.27
CA ILE A 145 26.25 16.01 -22.28
C ILE A 145 26.87 16.06 -23.67
N PHE A 146 26.86 14.95 -24.41
CA PHE A 146 27.56 14.84 -25.71
C PHE A 146 26.72 15.17 -26.95
N THR A 147 25.38 15.24 -26.83
CA THR A 147 24.47 15.45 -28.00
C THR A 147 23.43 16.55 -27.78
N SER A 148 23.55 17.32 -26.69
CA SER A 148 22.60 18.39 -26.30
C SER A 148 21.14 17.93 -26.23
N GLY A 149 20.90 16.65 -25.95
CA GLY A 149 19.58 16.04 -25.81
C GLY A 149 19.01 15.36 -27.07
N ILE A 150 19.53 15.58 -28.28
CA ILE A 150 19.02 14.91 -29.49
C ILE A 150 19.20 13.39 -29.39
N GLY A 151 20.34 12.94 -28.87
CA GLY A 151 20.60 11.54 -28.59
C GLY A 151 19.65 10.94 -27.55
N ASN A 152 19.12 11.73 -26.62
CA ASN A 152 18.14 11.24 -25.63
C ASN A 152 16.79 10.92 -26.27
N LEU A 153 16.32 11.76 -27.20
CA LEU A 153 15.09 11.50 -27.94
C LEU A 153 15.23 10.23 -28.79
N LEU A 154 16.35 10.08 -29.50
CA LEU A 154 16.62 8.91 -30.33
C LEU A 154 16.82 7.63 -29.51
N TYR A 155 17.60 7.67 -28.43
CA TYR A 155 17.84 6.52 -27.56
C TYR A 155 16.56 6.11 -26.81
N GLY A 156 15.84 7.07 -26.22
CA GLY A 156 14.57 6.81 -25.54
C GLY A 156 13.52 6.22 -26.47
N TRP A 157 13.36 6.80 -27.68
CA TRP A 157 12.45 6.24 -28.69
C TRP A 157 12.87 4.83 -29.16
N TRP A 158 14.15 4.60 -29.39
CA TRP A 158 14.66 3.29 -29.80
C TRP A 158 14.48 2.24 -28.69
N HIS A 159 14.73 2.61 -27.43
CA HIS A 159 14.52 1.73 -26.28
C HIS A 159 13.03 1.39 -26.11
N TYR A 160 12.18 2.42 -26.06
CA TYR A 160 10.73 2.32 -25.92
C TYR A 160 10.05 1.53 -27.05
N SER A 161 10.58 1.57 -28.28
CA SER A 161 9.94 0.94 -29.45
C SER A 161 10.58 -0.37 -29.94
N LYS A 162 11.87 -0.60 -29.68
CA LYS A 162 12.63 -1.78 -30.17
C LYS A 162 13.17 -2.68 -29.08
N LEU A 163 13.42 -2.16 -27.87
CA LEU A 163 13.88 -2.95 -26.71
C LEU A 163 12.78 -3.18 -25.66
N ALA A 164 11.53 -2.84 -25.96
CA ALA A 164 10.41 -3.12 -25.08
C ALA A 164 10.33 -4.62 -24.75
N GLU A 165 10.52 -4.97 -23.48
CA GLU A 165 10.47 -6.36 -23.01
C GLU A 165 9.02 -6.83 -23.12
N ARG A 166 8.77 -7.93 -23.85
CA ARG A 166 7.41 -8.49 -24.01
C ARG A 166 7.29 -9.82 -23.29
N ARG A 167 6.24 -9.96 -22.50
CA ARG A 167 5.91 -11.19 -21.78
C ARG A 167 4.49 -11.64 -22.13
N ARG A 168 4.35 -12.88 -22.60
CA ARG A 168 3.04 -13.49 -22.87
C ARG A 168 2.62 -14.34 -21.68
N LEU A 169 1.50 -13.98 -21.05
CA LEU A 169 0.79 -14.80 -20.08
C LEU A 169 -0.29 -15.60 -20.80
N VAL A 170 -0.50 -16.84 -20.33
CA VAL A 170 -1.53 -17.76 -20.84
C VAL A 170 -2.26 -18.36 -19.64
N ARG A 171 -3.56 -18.59 -19.78
CA ARG A 171 -4.36 -19.33 -18.78
C ARG A 171 -3.84 -20.76 -18.68
N GLY A 172 -3.54 -21.22 -17.46
CA GLY A 172 -2.97 -22.54 -17.18
C GLY A 172 -1.45 -22.68 -17.38
N ASP A 173 -0.71 -21.57 -17.55
CA ASP A 173 0.75 -21.55 -17.62
C ASP A 173 1.36 -21.09 -16.28
N GLU A 174 2.42 -21.76 -15.82
CA GLU A 174 3.07 -21.55 -14.50
C GLU A 174 4.02 -20.33 -14.49
N THR A 175 3.63 -19.26 -15.19
CA THR A 175 4.46 -18.06 -15.36
C THR A 175 4.42 -17.14 -14.13
N ALA A 176 5.23 -17.47 -13.12
CA ALA A 176 5.39 -16.68 -11.89
C ALA A 176 5.59 -15.18 -12.16
N ALA A 177 4.98 -14.33 -11.33
CA ALA A 177 5.14 -12.88 -11.42
C ALA A 177 6.62 -12.48 -11.29
N ARG A 178 7.03 -11.49 -12.07
CA ARG A 178 8.37 -10.90 -12.03
C ARG A 178 8.23 -9.40 -12.25
N ALA A 179 9.00 -8.57 -11.55
CA ALA A 179 9.13 -7.15 -11.90
C ALA A 179 9.80 -7.02 -13.30
N PRO A 180 9.43 -6.00 -14.09
CA PRO A 180 10.13 -5.69 -15.33
C PRO A 180 11.52 -5.11 -15.04
N SER A 181 12.44 -5.28 -15.98
CA SER A 181 13.83 -4.85 -15.81
C SER A 181 13.99 -3.33 -15.62
N SER A 182 13.09 -2.51 -16.21
CA SER A 182 13.08 -1.06 -16.02
C SER A 182 12.88 -0.61 -14.56
N VAL A 183 12.03 -1.31 -13.80
CA VAL A 183 11.73 -0.99 -12.39
C VAL A 183 12.91 -1.33 -11.48
N GLU A 184 13.60 -2.45 -11.74
CA GLU A 184 14.82 -2.85 -11.01
C GLU A 184 15.94 -1.80 -11.17
N ASP A 185 16.11 -1.27 -12.38
CA ASP A 185 17.10 -0.22 -12.67
C ASP A 185 16.67 1.17 -12.20
N ALA A 186 15.37 1.50 -12.23
CA ALA A 186 14.85 2.76 -11.69
C ALA A 186 15.14 2.90 -10.18
N GLY A 187 14.87 1.86 -9.38
CA GLY A 187 15.17 1.87 -7.94
C GLY A 187 16.68 1.97 -7.62
N ARG A 188 17.53 1.37 -8.45
CA ARG A 188 18.99 1.53 -8.38
C ARG A 188 19.43 2.96 -8.73
N ALA A 189 18.81 3.56 -9.75
CA ALA A 189 19.09 4.95 -10.14
C ALA A 189 18.65 5.95 -9.07
N GLU A 190 17.44 5.80 -8.50
CA GLU A 190 16.91 6.68 -7.44
C GLU A 190 17.80 6.64 -6.19
N THR A 191 18.18 5.45 -5.74
CA THR A 191 19.08 5.31 -4.58
C THR A 191 20.46 5.90 -4.85
N ALA A 192 21.01 5.72 -6.05
CA ALA A 192 22.29 6.32 -6.45
C ALA A 192 22.22 7.86 -6.52
N THR A 193 21.20 8.44 -7.15
CA THR A 193 21.04 9.90 -7.26
C THR A 193 20.83 10.55 -5.89
N ALA A 194 20.06 9.93 -4.99
CA ALA A 194 19.90 10.41 -3.62
C ALA A 194 21.22 10.45 -2.84
N TYR A 195 22.10 9.45 -2.99
CA TYR A 195 23.43 9.47 -2.38
C TYR A 195 24.37 10.50 -3.05
N VAL A 196 24.32 10.66 -4.37
CA VAL A 196 25.12 11.68 -5.09
C VAL A 196 24.71 13.10 -4.65
N LEU A 197 23.40 13.38 -4.57
CA LEU A 197 22.88 14.65 -4.08
C LEU A 197 23.28 14.92 -2.62
N THR A 198 23.18 13.89 -1.76
CA THR A 198 23.65 13.95 -0.37
C THR A 198 25.13 14.32 -0.29
N ALA A 199 25.99 13.62 -1.06
CA ALA A 199 27.42 13.88 -1.10
C ALA A 199 27.74 15.29 -1.63
N LEU A 200 27.06 15.74 -2.69
CA LEU A 200 27.22 17.07 -3.26
C LEU A 200 26.85 18.17 -2.26
N LEU A 201 25.71 18.06 -1.56
CA LEU A 201 25.28 19.01 -0.55
C LEU A 201 26.25 19.07 0.65
N LEU A 202 26.78 17.93 1.09
CA LEU A 202 27.79 17.85 2.14
C LEU A 202 29.13 18.47 1.70
N LEU A 203 29.56 18.25 0.45
CA LEU A 203 30.77 18.86 -0.10
C LEU A 203 30.64 20.38 -0.24
N ILE A 204 29.50 20.87 -0.74
CA ILE A 204 29.21 22.31 -0.84
C ILE A 204 29.14 22.94 0.55
N GLY A 205 28.39 22.35 1.48
CA GLY A 205 28.28 22.85 2.86
C GLY A 205 29.62 22.87 3.60
N GLY A 206 30.42 21.81 3.45
CA GLY A 206 31.78 21.73 4.00
C GLY A 206 32.75 22.74 3.39
N TRP A 207 32.69 22.96 2.07
CA TRP A 207 33.50 23.97 1.38
C TRP A 207 33.13 25.39 1.83
N ILE A 208 31.84 25.72 1.88
CA ILE A 208 31.35 27.01 2.38
C ILE A 208 31.76 27.21 3.84
N GLY A 209 31.61 26.19 4.69
CA GLY A 209 32.05 26.24 6.10
C GLY A 209 33.55 26.47 6.26
N PHE A 210 34.38 25.82 5.44
CA PHE A 210 35.83 26.03 5.42
C PHE A 210 36.20 27.46 4.99
N MET A 211 35.57 27.97 3.93
CA MET A 211 35.78 29.34 3.45
C MET A 211 35.25 30.40 4.44
N ALA A 212 34.18 30.10 5.17
CA ALA A 212 33.65 30.95 6.24
C ALA A 212 34.62 31.01 7.44
N ALA A 213 35.25 29.89 7.80
CA ALA A 213 36.23 29.82 8.86
C ALA A 213 37.53 30.58 8.53
N THR A 214 38.00 30.54 7.28
CA THR A 214 39.19 31.29 6.84
C THR A 214 38.94 32.79 6.65
N SER A 215 37.71 33.18 6.29
CA SER A 215 37.29 34.59 6.14
C SER A 215 36.75 35.23 7.43
N GLY A 216 36.45 34.44 8.47
CA GLY A 216 35.89 34.93 9.72
C GLY A 216 34.44 35.44 9.59
N SER A 217 33.63 34.84 8.72
CA SER A 217 32.26 35.28 8.40
C SER A 217 31.19 34.36 9.02
N PRO A 218 30.54 34.74 10.14
CA PRO A 218 29.48 33.95 10.76
C PRO A 218 28.27 33.67 9.85
N PRO A 219 27.76 34.64 9.05
CA PRO A 219 26.65 34.36 8.13
C PRO A 219 26.98 33.28 7.10
N ALA A 220 28.22 33.28 6.56
CA ALA A 220 28.65 32.24 5.62
C ALA A 220 28.76 30.87 6.30
N ALA A 221 29.17 30.81 7.57
CA ALA A 221 29.21 29.56 8.33
C ALA A 221 27.81 28.97 8.54
N LEU A 222 26.81 29.80 8.84
CA LEU A 222 25.41 29.36 8.94
C LEU A 222 24.88 28.79 7.62
N ILE A 223 25.23 29.40 6.47
CA ILE A 223 24.88 28.87 5.15
C ILE A 223 25.53 27.49 4.93
N GLY A 224 26.83 27.33 5.24
CA GLY A 224 27.52 26.04 5.14
C GLY A 224 26.89 24.94 6.00
N ILE A 225 26.49 25.29 7.24
CA ILE A 225 25.75 24.41 8.14
C ILE A 225 24.37 24.05 7.58
N ALA A 226 23.64 25.01 7.00
CA ALA A 226 22.33 24.76 6.39
C ALA A 226 22.43 23.78 5.20
N PHE A 227 23.41 23.96 4.31
CA PHE A 227 23.66 23.03 3.20
C PHE A 227 24.05 21.62 3.69
N ALA A 228 24.92 21.53 4.70
CA ALA A 228 25.29 20.25 5.29
C ALA A 228 24.09 19.56 5.99
N GLY A 229 23.29 20.32 6.73
CA GLY A 229 22.06 19.85 7.39
C GLY A 229 21.00 19.39 6.39
N LEU A 230 20.82 20.10 5.28
CA LEU A 230 19.94 19.68 4.18
C LEU A 230 20.46 18.39 3.53
N GLY A 231 21.76 18.27 3.27
CA GLY A 231 22.38 17.05 2.76
C GLY A 231 22.13 15.85 3.68
N LEU A 232 22.35 16.01 4.99
CA LEU A 232 22.02 15.01 6.00
C LEU A 232 20.52 14.69 6.04
N GLY A 233 19.63 15.67 5.92
CA GLY A 233 18.18 15.48 5.93
C GLY A 233 17.65 14.72 4.72
N VAL A 234 18.22 14.96 3.54
CA VAL A 234 17.89 14.27 2.28
C VAL A 234 18.49 12.86 2.21
N ALA A 235 19.54 12.56 2.99
CA ALA A 235 20.19 11.26 3.01
C ALA A 235 19.19 10.11 3.20
N PRO A 236 19.19 9.08 2.34
CA PRO A 236 18.26 7.94 2.44
C PRO A 236 18.10 7.32 3.85
N PRO A 237 19.16 7.07 4.65
CA PRO A 237 18.99 6.52 6.00
C PRO A 237 18.36 7.50 7.01
N VAL A 238 18.42 8.82 6.76
CA VAL A 238 17.81 9.86 7.62
C VAL A 238 16.36 10.08 7.23
N ARG A 239 16.04 10.20 5.94
CA ARG A 239 14.65 10.22 5.45
C ARG A 239 13.85 9.04 6.01
N ARG A 240 14.36 7.82 5.83
CA ARG A 240 13.77 6.58 6.38
C ARG A 240 13.61 6.56 7.92
N ARG A 241 14.18 7.49 8.68
CA ARG A 241 13.91 7.70 10.12
C ARG A 241 12.86 8.78 10.36
N LEU A 242 12.91 9.88 9.60
CA LEU A 242 11.95 10.98 9.67
C LEU A 242 10.54 10.59 9.15
N ASP A 243 10.48 9.66 8.20
CA ASP A 243 9.24 9.04 7.71
C ASP A 243 8.59 8.14 8.77
N ARG A 244 9.37 7.69 9.76
CA ARG A 244 8.94 6.88 10.93
C ARG A 244 8.90 7.68 12.23
N ARG A 245 8.77 9.01 12.15
CA ARG A 245 8.70 9.85 13.35
C ARG A 245 7.42 9.60 14.12
N HIS A 246 7.53 9.60 15.45
CA HIS A 246 6.41 9.66 16.37
C HIS A 246 6.11 11.11 16.75
N GLY A 247 5.08 11.32 17.58
CA GLY A 247 4.84 12.61 18.22
C GLY A 247 6.08 13.12 18.96
N VAL A 248 6.31 14.44 18.90
CA VAL A 248 7.54 15.09 19.40
C VAL A 248 7.79 14.91 20.90
N THR A 249 6.77 14.52 21.67
CA THR A 249 6.84 14.18 23.09
C THR A 249 7.35 12.77 23.37
N ALA A 250 7.57 11.93 22.35
CA ALA A 250 8.06 10.56 22.55
C ALA A 250 9.58 10.52 22.81
N PHE A 251 9.96 10.02 23.98
CA PHE A 251 11.33 9.77 24.41
C PHE A 251 11.45 8.39 25.05
N GLY A 252 12.62 7.76 24.93
CA GLY A 252 12.94 6.49 25.60
C GLY A 252 12.95 5.28 24.67
N ARG A 253 12.71 4.08 25.21
CA ARG A 253 12.54 2.85 24.40
C ARG A 253 11.09 2.73 23.95
N LYS A 254 10.88 2.44 22.68
CA LYS A 254 9.56 2.23 22.10
C LYS A 254 9.58 1.03 21.15
N LYS A 255 8.66 0.09 21.38
CA LYS A 255 8.33 -0.96 20.41
C LYS A 255 7.51 -0.33 19.29
N THR A 256 7.82 -0.67 18.03
CA THR A 256 7.05 -0.22 16.86
C THR A 256 6.71 -1.40 15.97
N VAL A 257 5.50 -1.43 15.42
CA VAL A 257 5.00 -2.49 14.55
C VAL A 257 4.51 -1.86 13.25
N ASP A 258 5.22 -2.12 12.16
CA ASP A 258 4.74 -1.77 10.82
C ASP A 258 4.11 -3.01 10.17
N HIS A 259 3.12 -2.78 9.32
CA HIS A 259 2.46 -3.82 8.53
C HIS A 259 2.77 -3.58 7.04
N ARG A 260 3.18 -4.62 6.30
CA ARG A 260 3.37 -4.57 4.84
C ARG A 260 2.73 -5.81 4.21
N ILE A 261 1.90 -5.61 3.19
CA ILE A 261 1.36 -6.71 2.38
C ILE A 261 2.48 -7.22 1.47
N VAL A 262 2.68 -8.54 1.42
CA VAL A 262 3.54 -9.22 0.45
C VAL A 262 2.66 -9.73 -0.69
N ARG A 263 3.12 -9.47 -1.91
CA ARG A 263 2.49 -9.90 -3.16
C ARG A 263 3.59 -10.41 -4.10
N PRO A 264 3.28 -11.36 -5.01
CA PRO A 264 4.14 -11.65 -6.14
C PRO A 264 4.52 -10.35 -6.86
N PRO A 265 5.79 -10.13 -7.25
CA PRO A 265 6.89 -11.09 -7.32
C PRO A 265 7.71 -11.28 -6.01
N GLU A 266 7.37 -10.63 -4.90
CA GLU A 266 8.09 -10.78 -3.63
C GLU A 266 7.77 -12.15 -3.00
N SER A 267 8.69 -13.11 -3.11
CA SER A 267 8.58 -14.41 -2.45
C SER A 267 9.14 -14.36 -1.02
N VAL A 268 8.44 -15.01 -0.09
CA VAL A 268 8.88 -15.23 1.29
C VAL A 268 9.31 -16.69 1.45
N GLU A 269 10.47 -16.93 2.05
CA GLU A 269 10.96 -18.29 2.34
C GLU A 269 10.45 -18.79 3.70
N GLU A 270 10.17 -17.88 4.64
CA GLU A 270 9.65 -18.18 5.96
C GLU A 270 8.16 -18.61 5.92
N PRO A 271 7.79 -19.77 6.51
CA PRO A 271 6.40 -20.18 6.58
C PRO A 271 5.55 -19.23 7.43
N CYS A 272 4.22 -19.30 7.23
CA CYS A 272 3.25 -18.60 8.06
C CYS A 272 3.45 -18.96 9.54
N VAL A 273 3.59 -17.95 10.40
CA VAL A 273 3.84 -18.12 11.84
C VAL A 273 2.63 -18.74 12.57
N VAL A 274 1.44 -18.72 11.97
CA VAL A 274 0.20 -19.27 12.55
C VAL A 274 -0.06 -20.71 12.10
N CYS A 275 -0.12 -20.99 10.78
CA CYS A 275 -0.41 -22.33 10.26
C CYS A 275 0.81 -23.17 9.89
N GLY A 276 2.00 -22.58 9.77
CA GLY A 276 3.24 -23.27 9.36
C GLY A 276 3.38 -23.51 7.85
N GLU A 277 2.42 -23.07 7.03
CA GLU A 277 2.41 -23.29 5.58
C GLU A 277 3.18 -22.21 4.81
N ALA A 278 3.76 -22.59 3.66
CA ALA A 278 4.33 -21.66 2.71
C ALA A 278 3.22 -20.91 1.95
N PHE A 279 3.45 -19.64 1.59
CA PHE A 279 2.45 -18.80 0.93
C PHE A 279 3.09 -17.82 -0.07
N GLU A 280 2.38 -17.53 -1.17
CA GLU A 280 2.81 -16.54 -2.17
C GLU A 280 2.32 -15.12 -1.86
N ARG A 281 1.23 -15.00 -1.10
CA ARG A 281 0.59 -13.72 -0.74
C ARG A 281 0.23 -13.70 0.73
N GLY A 282 0.53 -12.59 1.40
CA GLY A 282 0.36 -12.51 2.84
C GLY A 282 0.68 -11.14 3.43
N LEU A 283 0.92 -11.13 4.74
CA LEU A 283 1.22 -9.94 5.52
C LEU A 283 2.53 -10.17 6.29
N VAL A 284 3.42 -9.18 6.24
CA VAL A 284 4.62 -9.13 7.09
C VAL A 284 4.43 -8.06 8.15
N ARG A 285 4.44 -8.49 9.41
CA ARG A 285 4.50 -7.60 10.57
C ARG A 285 5.96 -7.40 10.96
N ARG A 286 6.47 -6.18 10.74
CA ARG A 286 7.84 -5.79 11.06
C ARG A 286 7.88 -5.11 12.42
N ARG A 287 8.26 -5.88 13.45
CA ARG A 287 8.45 -5.38 14.81
C ARG A 287 9.85 -4.81 14.98
N ARG A 288 9.97 -3.78 15.80
CA ARG A 288 11.25 -3.24 16.26
C ARG A 288 11.21 -2.89 17.72
N ASP A 289 12.40 -2.71 18.26
CA ASP A 289 12.64 -1.97 19.48
C ASP A 289 13.62 -0.82 19.18
N GLU A 290 13.17 0.42 19.33
CA GLU A 290 13.92 1.62 18.98
C GLU A 290 14.06 2.58 20.18
N THR A 291 15.23 3.22 20.32
CA THR A 291 15.36 4.41 21.14
C THR A 291 14.90 5.61 20.31
N VAL A 292 13.90 6.31 20.86
CA VAL A 292 13.29 7.51 20.29
C VAL A 292 13.72 8.72 21.12
N VAL A 293 14.04 9.82 20.45
CA VAL A 293 14.35 11.12 21.06
C VAL A 293 13.59 12.19 20.30
N ALA A 294 12.76 12.98 21.00
CA ALA A 294 11.91 14.01 20.40
C ALA A 294 11.07 13.49 19.20
N GLY A 295 10.52 12.27 19.33
CA GLY A 295 9.78 11.60 18.25
C GLY A 295 10.63 10.91 17.18
N VAL A 296 11.95 11.17 17.09
CA VAL A 296 12.81 10.59 16.03
C VAL A 296 13.47 9.28 16.51
N PRO A 297 13.36 8.16 15.78
CA PRO A 297 14.05 6.91 16.12
C PRO A 297 15.55 7.02 15.82
N VAL A 298 16.37 7.27 16.85
CA VAL A 298 17.82 7.46 16.74
C VAL A 298 18.60 6.15 16.67
N ARG A 299 18.10 5.07 17.30
CA ARG A 299 18.76 3.77 17.34
C ARG A 299 17.76 2.62 17.34
N THR A 300 17.90 1.70 16.39
CA THR A 300 17.18 0.42 16.37
C THR A 300 18.04 -0.61 17.11
N HIS A 301 17.49 -1.32 18.10
CA HIS A 301 18.21 -2.33 18.89
C HIS A 301 17.91 -3.74 18.43
N SER A 302 16.64 -4.01 18.08
CA SER A 302 16.20 -5.25 17.46
C SER A 302 15.21 -4.94 16.34
N MET A 303 15.17 -5.82 15.34
CA MET A 303 14.18 -5.84 14.28
C MET A 303 13.83 -7.31 14.01
N ARG A 304 12.54 -7.60 13.91
CA ARG A 304 12.01 -8.94 13.63
C ARG A 304 10.87 -8.84 12.64
N HIS A 305 10.67 -9.91 11.88
CA HIS A 305 9.60 -10.04 10.91
C HIS A 305 8.79 -11.29 11.27
N ASN A 306 7.47 -11.13 11.39
CA ASN A 306 6.53 -12.23 11.47
C ASN A 306 5.75 -12.27 10.14
N HIS A 307 5.66 -13.47 9.56
CA HIS A 307 5.11 -13.72 8.24
C HIS A 307 3.77 -14.45 8.41
N TYR A 308 2.72 -13.97 7.74
CA TYR A 308 1.36 -14.49 7.86
C TYR A 308 0.80 -14.71 6.46
N CYS A 309 0.19 -15.87 6.18
CA CYS A 309 -0.56 -16.08 4.94
C CYS A 309 -1.80 -15.16 4.89
N ALA A 310 -2.39 -15.00 3.71
CA ALA A 310 -3.54 -14.10 3.51
C ALA A 310 -4.75 -14.41 4.41
N ASP A 311 -4.96 -15.67 4.76
CA ASP A 311 -6.14 -16.11 5.53
C ASP A 311 -5.94 -15.91 7.04
N CYS A 312 -4.80 -16.35 7.61
CA CYS A 312 -4.46 -16.05 9.01
C CYS A 312 -4.32 -14.55 9.26
N ALA A 313 -3.82 -13.77 8.28
CA ALA A 313 -3.79 -12.31 8.39
C ALA A 313 -5.19 -11.68 8.39
N ARG A 314 -6.21 -12.35 7.81
CA ARG A 314 -7.59 -11.87 7.76
C ARG A 314 -8.36 -12.21 9.04
N SER A 315 -8.24 -13.44 9.54
CA SER A 315 -8.85 -13.85 10.82
C SER A 315 -8.38 -12.93 11.96
N ASP A 316 -7.11 -12.54 11.96
CA ASP A 316 -6.53 -11.57 12.91
C ASP A 316 -7.19 -10.18 12.86
N LEU A 317 -7.52 -9.69 11.67
CA LEU A 317 -7.96 -8.31 11.45
C LEU A 317 -9.48 -8.12 11.55
N PHE A 318 -10.25 -9.17 11.25
CA PHE A 318 -11.71 -9.10 11.18
C PHE A 318 -12.42 -10.01 12.19
N GLY A 319 -11.64 -10.82 12.94
CA GLY A 319 -12.13 -11.90 13.80
C GLY A 319 -12.72 -13.06 12.99
N ASP A 320 -12.95 -14.19 13.67
CA ASP A 320 -13.77 -15.28 13.14
C ASP A 320 -15.24 -14.88 13.12
N ARG A 321 -15.60 -13.99 12.18
CA ARG A 321 -16.99 -13.81 11.77
C ARG A 321 -17.44 -15.09 11.08
N VAL A 322 -18.02 -16.00 11.85
CA VAL A 322 -18.73 -17.19 11.36
C VAL A 322 -19.72 -16.74 10.29
N GLY A 323 -19.42 -17.03 9.02
CA GLY A 323 -20.21 -16.60 7.85
C GLY A 323 -19.58 -15.52 6.96
N ALA A 324 -18.35 -15.05 7.22
CA ALA A 324 -17.56 -14.41 6.17
C ALA A 324 -17.19 -15.48 5.11
N PRO A 325 -17.62 -15.35 3.84
CA PRO A 325 -17.33 -16.37 2.84
C PRO A 325 -15.84 -16.53 2.60
N SER A 326 -15.39 -17.75 2.30
CA SER A 326 -14.04 -17.94 1.78
C SER A 326 -13.90 -17.26 0.41
N LEU A 327 -12.66 -16.99 -0.03
CA LEU A 327 -12.43 -16.44 -1.38
C LEU A 327 -12.79 -17.43 -2.50
N ASP A 328 -13.04 -18.69 -2.15
CA ASP A 328 -13.45 -19.75 -3.05
C ASP A 328 -14.99 -19.87 -3.09
N ASP A 329 -15.71 -19.68 -1.97
CA ASP A 329 -17.18 -19.65 -1.97
C ASP A 329 -17.75 -18.48 -2.78
N LEU A 330 -17.13 -17.29 -2.71
CA LEU A 330 -17.49 -16.12 -3.54
C LEU A 330 -17.08 -16.28 -5.02
N ALA A 331 -16.44 -17.39 -5.39
CA ALA A 331 -16.12 -17.67 -6.78
C ALA A 331 -17.30 -18.32 -7.53
N ASP A 332 -18.20 -19.04 -6.88
CA ASP A 332 -19.22 -19.80 -7.61
C ASP A 332 -20.53 -19.02 -7.85
N ASP A 333 -20.84 -17.99 -7.05
CA ASP A 333 -22.14 -17.29 -7.10
C ASP A 333 -22.08 -15.87 -7.72
N ALA A 334 -21.33 -15.72 -8.82
CA ALA A 334 -21.41 -14.54 -9.67
C ALA A 334 -21.96 -14.93 -11.06
N GLY A 335 -23.27 -15.21 -11.10
CA GLY A 335 -24.03 -15.22 -12.34
C GLY A 335 -24.00 -13.84 -13.02
N PRO A 336 -24.33 -13.75 -14.32
CA PRO A 336 -24.39 -12.48 -15.02
C PRO A 336 -25.46 -11.59 -14.38
N VAL A 337 -25.06 -10.39 -13.96
CA VAL A 337 -25.99 -9.30 -13.70
C VAL A 337 -26.47 -8.77 -15.05
N ASP A 338 -27.71 -9.09 -15.41
CA ASP A 338 -28.37 -8.49 -16.57
C ASP A 338 -28.71 -7.03 -16.25
N ASP A 339 -28.06 -6.08 -16.94
CA ASP A 339 -28.38 -4.65 -16.89
C ASP A 339 -29.73 -4.37 -17.58
N ALA A 340 -30.82 -4.68 -16.89
CA ALA A 340 -32.17 -4.25 -17.25
C ALA A 340 -32.49 -2.92 -16.55
N VAL A 341 -32.16 -1.81 -17.20
CA VAL A 341 -32.72 -0.49 -16.88
C VAL A 341 -34.17 -0.43 -17.36
N ASP A 342 -35.10 -0.72 -16.47
CA ASP A 342 -36.53 -0.46 -16.71
C ASP A 342 -36.83 1.03 -16.47
N ASP A 343 -37.20 1.73 -17.55
CA ASP A 343 -37.80 3.06 -17.48
C ASP A 343 -39.12 3.01 -16.70
N VAL A 344 -39.28 3.88 -15.70
CA VAL A 344 -40.57 4.16 -15.06
C VAL A 344 -40.91 5.63 -15.21
N ASP A 345 -41.83 5.89 -16.15
CA ASP A 345 -42.37 7.21 -16.47
C ASP A 345 -42.98 7.94 -15.26
N ALA A 346 -42.92 9.26 -15.33
CA ALA A 346 -43.58 10.13 -14.37
C ALA A 346 -45.11 10.00 -14.41
N ALA A 347 -45.74 10.02 -13.23
CA ALA A 347 -47.16 10.31 -13.09
C ALA A 347 -47.35 11.34 -11.96
N ASP A 348 -47.89 12.51 -12.32
CA ASP A 348 -48.30 13.53 -11.37
C ASP A 348 -49.29 12.99 -10.33
N ASN A 349 -49.11 13.41 -9.07
CA ASN A 349 -50.23 13.91 -8.28
C ASN A 349 -49.71 14.88 -7.23
N ALA A 350 -50.18 16.12 -7.32
CA ALA A 350 -49.99 17.12 -6.28
C ALA A 350 -51.08 16.95 -5.21
N ASP A 351 -50.69 17.04 -3.95
CA ASP A 351 -51.56 17.50 -2.87
C ASP A 351 -50.73 18.39 -1.94
N ALA A 352 -51.29 19.53 -1.55
CA ALA A 352 -50.59 20.59 -0.84
C ALA A 352 -51.16 20.80 0.57
N ALA A 353 -50.25 20.99 1.52
CA ALA A 353 -50.40 21.79 2.75
C ALA A 353 -48.97 22.10 3.21
N ASP A 354 -48.48 23.33 3.06
CA ASP A 354 -48.72 24.45 3.99
C ASP A 354 -48.33 24.09 5.43
N ASP A 355 -47.11 24.48 5.83
CA ASP A 355 -46.91 25.38 6.98
C ASP A 355 -45.45 25.90 6.95
N ALA A 356 -45.30 27.21 6.76
CA ALA A 356 -44.02 27.91 6.87
C ALA A 356 -44.24 29.22 7.63
N ASP A 357 -43.66 29.30 8.83
CA ASP A 357 -43.45 30.50 9.66
C ASP A 357 -42.74 30.02 10.95
N ALA A 358 -41.82 30.74 11.60
CA ALA A 358 -41.07 31.94 11.22
C ALA A 358 -39.74 31.97 12.04
N ALA A 359 -38.89 32.96 11.78
CA ALA A 359 -37.60 33.14 12.45
C ALA A 359 -37.69 33.99 13.76
N ASP A 360 -36.52 34.44 14.22
CA ASP A 360 -36.25 35.40 15.31
C ASP A 360 -36.42 34.83 16.74
N ASP A 361 -35.49 35.04 17.69
CA ASP A 361 -34.75 36.28 17.98
C ASP A 361 -33.24 36.11 18.27
N ALA A 362 -32.53 37.23 18.24
CA ALA A 362 -31.09 37.36 18.53
C ALA A 362 -30.82 38.27 19.75
N ASP A 363 -29.62 38.14 20.33
CA ASP A 363 -28.90 39.15 21.13
C ASP A 363 -27.45 38.59 21.30
N ALA A 364 -26.32 39.22 20.93
CA ALA A 364 -25.86 40.61 21.06
C ALA A 364 -25.70 41.05 22.53
N ALA A 365 -24.66 41.73 23.02
CA ALA A 365 -23.30 42.06 22.55
C ALA A 365 -22.45 42.33 23.85
N ASP A 366 -21.21 42.84 23.89
CA ASP A 366 -20.26 43.36 22.88
C ASP A 366 -18.82 43.32 23.44
N ASP A 367 -17.81 43.65 22.62
CA ASP A 367 -16.72 44.63 22.87
C ASP A 367 -15.48 44.40 22.00
N ALA A 368 -14.96 45.49 21.43
CA ALA A 368 -13.89 45.52 20.42
C ALA A 368 -12.82 46.58 20.74
N ASP A 369 -11.64 46.42 20.13
CA ASP A 369 -10.68 47.48 19.71
C ASP A 369 -9.63 46.76 18.82
N ALA A 370 -9.43 47.03 17.53
CA ALA A 370 -9.01 48.27 16.85
C ALA A 370 -7.58 48.72 17.24
N ALA A 371 -6.66 49.08 16.32
CA ALA A 371 -6.55 48.99 14.86
C ALA A 371 -5.08 49.25 14.46
N ASP A 372 -4.63 48.91 13.24
CA ASP A 372 -3.94 49.85 12.34
C ASP A 372 -3.74 49.28 10.91
N ASP A 373 -3.56 50.17 9.94
CA ASP A 373 -3.85 49.97 8.50
C ASP A 373 -2.61 49.90 7.55
N ALA A 374 -2.92 49.71 6.24
CA ALA A 374 -2.11 50.03 5.04
C ALA A 374 -1.10 48.96 4.52
N ASP A 375 -0.90 48.74 3.21
CA ASP A 375 -1.54 49.32 2.00
C ASP A 375 -1.23 48.48 0.72
N HIS A 376 -2.14 48.50 -0.28
CA HIS A 376 -1.93 48.31 -1.76
C HIS A 376 -1.21 47.05 -2.32
N ALA A 377 -1.54 46.50 -3.51
CA ALA A 377 -2.51 46.84 -4.56
C ALA A 377 -2.88 45.61 -5.43
N ASP A 378 -4.02 45.70 -6.12
CA ASP A 378 -4.54 44.74 -7.10
C ASP A 378 -3.94 44.91 -8.52
N GLU A 379 -3.92 43.85 -9.32
CA GLU A 379 -4.06 43.94 -10.79
C GLU A 379 -4.87 42.74 -11.34
N ASP A 380 -6.04 43.05 -11.92
CA ASP A 380 -6.87 42.12 -12.70
C ASP A 380 -6.24 41.80 -14.07
N PHE A 381 -6.48 40.59 -14.60
CA PHE A 381 -6.46 40.36 -16.05
C PHE A 381 -7.58 39.41 -16.48
N ALA A 382 -8.46 39.92 -17.36
CA ALA A 382 -9.66 39.24 -17.84
C ALA A 382 -9.47 38.62 -19.24
N ASP A 383 -10.49 37.87 -19.66
CA ASP A 383 -10.54 37.00 -20.83
C ASP A 383 -10.41 37.70 -22.20
N ALA A 384 -10.05 36.90 -23.21
CA ALA A 384 -10.27 37.23 -24.62
C ALA A 384 -10.45 35.96 -25.46
N ASP A 385 -11.71 35.55 -25.68
CA ASP A 385 -12.09 34.67 -26.77
C ASP A 385 -11.85 35.33 -28.13
N ALA A 386 -11.43 34.53 -29.12
CA ALA A 386 -11.36 34.96 -30.52
C ALA A 386 -11.74 33.81 -31.46
N ASP A 387 -13.05 33.70 -31.72
CA ASP A 387 -13.60 32.92 -32.83
C ASP A 387 -13.37 33.66 -34.16
N GLY A 388 -13.29 32.93 -35.28
CA GLY A 388 -12.97 33.52 -36.59
C GLY A 388 -12.58 32.51 -37.66
N GLY A 389 -13.56 31.83 -38.24
CA GLY A 389 -13.39 31.00 -39.44
C GLY A 389 -13.69 31.73 -40.75
N ASP A 390 -13.12 31.22 -41.85
CA ASP A 390 -13.65 31.20 -43.24
C ASP A 390 -12.62 30.41 -44.09
N ALA A 391 -12.99 29.32 -44.79
CA ALA A 391 -13.50 29.28 -46.17
C ALA A 391 -12.44 29.68 -47.24
N ALA A 392 -12.21 28.98 -48.36
CA ALA A 392 -12.73 27.70 -48.89
C ALA A 392 -11.79 27.16 -50.01
N ASP A 393 -12.32 26.27 -50.86
CA ASP A 393 -11.90 25.93 -52.25
C ASP A 393 -10.81 24.88 -52.51
N ASP A 394 -11.31 23.65 -52.73
CA ASP A 394 -11.17 22.86 -53.96
C ASP A 394 -9.87 22.90 -54.80
N ALA A 395 -9.25 21.72 -54.92
CA ALA A 395 -8.75 21.23 -56.20
C ALA A 395 -8.75 19.69 -56.25
N SER A 396 -9.71 19.12 -57.00
CA SER A 396 -9.68 17.70 -57.38
C SER A 396 -8.60 17.45 -58.44
N GLY A 397 -7.90 16.33 -58.35
CA GLY A 397 -6.78 15.96 -59.23
C GLY A 397 -6.57 14.45 -59.31
N ASP A 398 -7.51 13.76 -59.94
CA ASP A 398 -7.37 12.36 -60.37
C ASP A 398 -6.27 12.27 -61.44
N GLU A 399 -5.29 11.37 -61.30
CA GLU A 399 -4.84 10.59 -62.45
C GLU A 399 -4.12 9.28 -62.09
N ARG A 400 -4.31 8.29 -62.95
CA ARG A 400 -3.99 6.87 -62.76
C ARG A 400 -2.57 6.49 -63.24
N ALA A 401 -2.03 5.48 -62.55
CA ALA A 401 -1.34 4.30 -63.08
C ALA A 401 -0.21 4.44 -64.12
N THR A 402 0.93 3.81 -63.80
CA THR A 402 1.63 2.92 -64.75
C THR A 402 1.99 1.58 -64.09
N GLU A 403 1.72 0.50 -64.82
CA GLU A 403 2.18 -0.88 -64.55
C GLU A 403 3.56 -1.15 -65.18
N ALA A 404 4.01 -2.41 -65.08
CA ALA A 404 5.17 -3.07 -65.69
C ALA A 404 6.51 -2.85 -64.93
N THR A 405 7.12 -3.84 -64.29
CA THR A 405 7.61 -5.18 -64.74
C THR A 405 8.75 -5.14 -65.76
N GLU A 406 9.98 -5.32 -65.27
CA GLU A 406 10.90 -6.42 -65.64
C GLU A 406 11.87 -6.68 -64.47
#